data_AF-A0A254N9E2-F1
#
_entry.id   AF-A0A254N9E2-F1
#
_cell.length_a   1.000
_cell.length_b   1.000
_cell.length_c   1.000
_cell.angle_alpha   90.00
_cell.angle_beta   90.00
_cell.angle_gamma   90.00
#
_symmetry.space_group_name_H-M   'P 1'
#
loop_
_entity.id
_entity.type
_entity.pdbx_description
1 polymer ?
#
loop_
_entity_poly.entity_id
_entity_poly.type
_entity_poly.pdbx_seq_one_letter_code
_entity_poly.pdbx_strand_id
1 'polypeptide(L)'
;MTSVTSKPAWREPMVWLVVGGPAAVVVASFFTLALALKHPDPPLDLHTTAARSADDVEPADMRAKEGDVPALIARNHAATGTAGVKR
;
A
#
# COMPACT_ATOMS: atom_id res chain seq x y z
N MET A 1 17.40 -50.16 30.25
CA MET A 1 17.38 -48.92 29.42
C MET A 1 16.40 -49.17 28.29
N THR A 2 15.17 -48.64 28.39
CA THR A 2 14.19 -48.75 27.30
C THR A 2 14.50 -47.68 26.27
N SER A 3 14.87 -48.10 25.06
CA SER A 3 15.09 -47.19 23.94
C SER A 3 13.75 -46.59 23.52
N VAL A 4 13.62 -45.27 23.60
CA VAL A 4 12.46 -44.56 23.07
C VAL A 4 12.61 -44.50 21.55
N THR A 5 11.82 -45.30 20.83
CA THR A 5 11.72 -45.20 19.37
C THR A 5 11.00 -43.90 19.01
N SER A 6 11.75 -42.88 18.59
CA SER A 6 11.18 -41.62 18.10
C SER A 6 10.52 -41.82 16.75
N LYS A 7 9.25 -41.43 16.63
CA LYS A 7 8.57 -41.38 15.33
C LYS A 7 9.13 -40.21 14.51
N PRO A 8 9.19 -40.33 13.16
CA PRO A 8 9.65 -39.25 12.32
C PRO A 8 8.65 -38.07 12.31
N ALA A 9 9.16 -36.85 12.47
CA ALA A 9 8.38 -35.65 12.74
C ALA A 9 7.37 -35.29 11.64
N TRP A 10 7.66 -35.57 10.36
CA TRP A 10 6.76 -35.27 9.23
C TRP A 10 5.43 -36.04 9.26
N ARG A 11 5.32 -37.09 10.08
CA ARG A 11 4.07 -37.83 10.29
C ARG A 11 3.15 -37.16 11.30
N GLU A 12 3.67 -36.25 12.12
CA GLU A 12 2.90 -35.59 13.16
C GLU A 12 2.24 -34.31 12.59
N PRO A 13 0.90 -34.15 12.73
CA PRO A 13 0.17 -33.02 12.15
C PRO A 13 0.64 -31.67 12.72
N MET A 14 1.15 -31.65 13.96
CA MET A 14 1.67 -30.45 14.62
C MET A 14 2.83 -29.81 13.83
N VAL A 15 3.68 -30.60 13.17
CA VAL A 15 4.83 -30.09 12.41
C VAL A 15 4.35 -29.25 11.22
N TRP A 16 3.25 -29.63 10.60
CA TRP A 16 2.65 -28.87 9.50
C TRP A 16 2.03 -27.56 9.96
N LEU A 17 1.56 -27.43 11.20
CA LEU A 17 1.13 -26.14 11.74
C LEU A 17 2.30 -25.18 11.93
N VAL A 18 3.44 -25.69 12.39
CA VAL A 18 4.66 -24.89 12.62
C VAL A 18 5.29 -24.46 11.29
N VAL A 19 5.38 -25.37 10.30
CA VAL A 19 5.99 -25.09 8.99
C VAL A 19 5.01 -24.38 8.05
N GLY A 20 3.71 -24.65 8.17
CA GLY A 20 2.68 -24.14 7.28
C GLY A 20 2.54 -22.62 7.34
N GLY A 21 2.62 -22.02 8.53
CA GLY A 21 2.58 -20.56 8.68
C GLY A 21 3.71 -19.86 7.91
N PRO A 22 4.99 -20.17 8.19
CA PRO A 22 6.12 -19.63 7.44
C PRO A 22 6.06 -19.94 5.94
N ALA A 23 5.70 -21.17 5.56
CA ALA A 23 5.57 -21.54 4.16
C ALA A 23 4.50 -20.70 3.44
N ALA A 24 3.36 -20.43 4.08
CA ALA A 24 2.29 -19.59 3.53
C ALA A 24 2.77 -18.15 3.30
N VAL A 25 3.54 -17.57 4.22
CA VAL A 25 4.11 -16.22 4.06
C VAL A 25 5.08 -16.16 2.89
N VAL A 26 5.96 -17.16 2.74
CA VAL A 26 6.88 -17.25 1.60
C VAL A 26 6.09 -17.31 0.29
N VAL A 27 5.08 -18.16 0.19
CA VAL A 27 4.20 -18.22 -0.99
C VAL A 27 3.53 -16.87 -1.26
N ALA A 28 2.94 -16.24 -0.24
CA ALA A 28 2.31 -14.93 -0.36
C ALA A 28 3.27 -13.85 -0.91
N SER A 29 4.52 -13.85 -0.46
CA SER A 29 5.53 -12.90 -0.94
C SER A 29 5.80 -13.03 -2.45
N PHE A 30 5.83 -14.26 -2.97
CA PHE A 30 5.96 -14.50 -4.41
C PHE A 30 4.71 -14.07 -5.17
N PHE A 31 3.52 -14.24 -4.59
CA PHE A 31 2.28 -13.73 -5.19
C PHE A 31 2.31 -12.20 -5.31
N THR A 32 2.73 -11.50 -4.25
CA THR A 32 2.91 -10.03 -4.30
C THR A 32 3.93 -9.62 -5.34
N LEU A 33 5.08 -10.31 -5.41
CA LEU A 33 6.09 -10.07 -6.43
C LEU A 33 5.53 -10.28 -7.84
N ALA A 34 4.80 -11.36 -8.06
CA ALA A 34 4.17 -11.65 -9.35
C ALA A 34 3.16 -10.57 -9.74
N LEU A 35 2.39 -10.03 -8.79
CA LEU A 35 1.46 -8.94 -9.02
C LEU A 35 2.21 -7.67 -9.47
N ALA A 36 3.26 -7.30 -8.74
CA ALA A 36 4.08 -6.12 -9.04
C ALA A 36 4.72 -6.18 -10.43
N LEU A 37 5.17 -7.36 -10.86
CA LEU A 37 5.79 -7.52 -12.19
C LEU A 37 4.76 -7.52 -13.33
N LYS A 38 3.56 -8.08 -13.11
CA LYS A 38 2.51 -8.16 -14.14
C LYS A 38 1.73 -6.88 -14.30
N HIS A 39 1.52 -6.16 -13.22
CA HIS A 39 0.74 -4.92 -13.17
C HIS A 39 1.56 -3.84 -12.46
N PRO A 40 2.62 -3.33 -13.11
CA PRO A 40 3.33 -2.19 -12.58
C PRO A 40 2.39 -0.98 -12.57
N ASP A 41 2.28 -0.31 -11.43
CA ASP A 41 1.54 0.95 -11.36
C ASP A 41 2.19 1.96 -12.32
N PRO A 42 1.40 2.62 -13.20
CA PRO A 42 1.95 3.57 -14.14
C PRO A 42 2.59 4.74 -13.36
N PRO A 43 3.75 5.24 -13.82
CA PRO A 43 4.38 6.40 -13.20
C PRO A 43 3.40 7.58 -13.25
N LEU A 44 3.23 8.25 -12.11
CA LEU A 44 2.38 9.44 -12.04
C LEU A 44 3.09 10.61 -12.74
N ASP A 45 2.61 10.98 -13.91
CA ASP A 45 3.14 12.14 -14.65
C ASP A 45 2.71 13.46 -13.97
N LEU A 46 3.50 13.89 -12.98
CA LEU A 46 3.24 15.11 -12.21
C LEU A 46 3.24 16.38 -13.07
N HIS A 47 3.96 16.39 -14.19
CA HIS A 47 4.03 17.54 -15.11
C HIS A 47 2.70 17.77 -15.86
N THR A 48 2.06 16.70 -16.32
CA THR A 48 0.82 16.77 -17.12
C THR A 48 -0.39 17.04 -16.22
N THR A 49 -0.40 16.47 -15.01
CA THR A 49 -1.48 16.69 -14.03
C THR A 49 -1.43 18.10 -13.44
N ALA A 50 -0.25 18.65 -13.16
CA ALA A 50 -0.10 20.04 -12.71
C ALA A 50 -0.53 21.04 -13.79
N ALA A 51 -0.19 20.79 -15.06
CA ALA A 51 -0.58 21.63 -16.19
C ALA A 51 -2.10 21.60 -16.45
N ARG A 52 -2.74 20.41 -16.46
CA ARG A 52 -4.20 20.28 -16.62
C ARG A 52 -4.97 20.87 -15.43
N SER A 53 -4.42 20.76 -14.22
CA SER A 53 -5.07 21.32 -13.03
C SER A 53 -5.15 22.84 -13.04
N ALA A 54 -4.28 23.52 -13.80
CA ALA A 54 -4.25 24.97 -13.93
C ALA A 54 -5.26 25.51 -14.97
N ASP A 55 -5.56 24.75 -16.02
CA ASP A 55 -6.48 25.17 -17.08
C ASP A 55 -7.97 24.91 -16.75
N ASP A 56 -8.29 23.94 -15.89
CA ASP A 56 -9.67 23.50 -15.60
C ASP A 56 -10.23 24.03 -14.25
N VAL A 57 -10.00 25.28 -13.87
CA VAL A 57 -10.52 25.84 -12.60
C VAL A 57 -11.90 26.47 -12.78
N GLU A 58 -12.95 25.66 -12.75
CA GLU A 58 -14.30 26.09 -12.37
C GLU A 58 -14.48 25.95 -10.84
N PRO A 59 -15.13 26.91 -10.16
CA PRO A 59 -15.08 27.04 -8.69
C PRO A 59 -15.73 25.89 -7.89
N ALA A 60 -16.48 24.98 -8.52
CA ALA A 60 -17.11 23.85 -7.86
C ALA A 60 -16.14 22.66 -7.59
N ASP A 61 -15.06 22.53 -8.36
CA ASP A 61 -14.18 21.35 -8.33
C ASP A 61 -13.05 21.42 -7.28
N MET A 62 -12.94 22.55 -6.57
CA MET A 62 -11.93 22.79 -5.53
C MET A 62 -12.05 21.82 -4.34
N ARG A 63 -13.26 21.33 -4.03
CA ARG A 63 -13.50 20.38 -2.92
C ARG A 63 -13.12 18.94 -3.31
N ALA A 64 -13.16 18.59 -4.60
CA ALA A 64 -12.84 17.25 -5.09
C ALA A 64 -11.32 17.03 -5.26
N LYS A 65 -10.55 18.11 -5.51
CA LYS A 65 -9.09 18.07 -5.72
C LYS A 65 -8.24 17.99 -4.44
N GLU A 66 -8.85 18.09 -3.25
CA GLU A 66 -8.14 17.92 -1.97
C GLU A 66 -7.49 16.52 -1.81
N GLY A 67 -8.00 15.51 -2.53
CA GLY A 67 -7.47 14.15 -2.53
C GLY A 67 -6.31 13.88 -3.50
N ASP A 68 -6.09 14.75 -4.49
CA ASP A 68 -5.17 14.50 -5.62
C ASP A 68 -3.88 15.33 -5.54
N VAL A 69 -3.74 16.14 -4.49
CA VAL A 69 -2.50 16.87 -4.22
C VAL A 69 -1.45 15.92 -3.61
N PRO A 70 -0.20 15.94 -4.09
CA PRO A 70 0.86 15.11 -3.51
C PRO A 70 0.91 15.25 -2.00
N ALA A 71 1.03 14.13 -1.29
CA ALA A 71 1.02 14.12 0.18
C ALA A 71 2.06 15.05 0.81
N LEU A 72 3.15 15.38 0.09
CA LEU A 72 4.16 16.35 0.52
C LEU A 72 3.62 17.80 0.49
N ILE A 73 2.79 18.14 -0.50
CA ILE A 73 2.19 19.48 -0.70
C ILE A 73 0.97 19.65 0.22
N ALA A 74 0.13 18.63 0.35
CA ALA A 74 -1.09 18.65 1.16
C ALA A 74 -0.83 19.05 2.63
N ARG A 75 0.29 18.60 3.20
CA ARG A 75 0.71 18.89 4.59
C ARG A 75 0.87 20.38 4.85
N ASN A 76 1.44 21.12 3.90
CA ASN A 76 1.70 22.54 4.05
C ASN A 76 0.44 23.38 3.83
N HIS A 77 -0.46 22.92 2.96
CA HIS A 77 -1.76 23.57 2.73
C HIS A 77 -2.72 23.38 3.92
N ALA A 78 -2.77 22.20 4.55
CA ALA A 78 -3.59 21.97 5.75
C ALA A 78 -3.12 22.79 6.97
N ALA A 79 -1.82 23.08 7.06
CA ALA A 79 -1.25 23.95 8.09
C ALA A 79 -1.55 25.43 7.87
N THR A 80 -1.80 25.84 6.62
CA THR A 80 -2.31 27.18 6.30
C THR A 80 -3.82 27.17 6.48
N GLY A 81 -4.26 27.08 7.74
CA GLY A 81 -5.68 27.25 8.07
C GLY A 81 -6.20 28.54 7.45
N THR A 82 -7.45 28.52 6.97
CA THR A 82 -8.21 29.72 6.59
C THR A 82 -8.39 30.62 7.81
N ALA A 83 -7.33 31.33 8.18
CA ALA A 83 -7.33 32.36 9.19
C ALA A 83 -8.12 33.55 8.63
N GLY A 84 -9.43 33.50 8.83
CA GLY A 84 -10.31 34.66 8.90
C GLY A 84 -10.40 35.51 7.64
N VAL A 85 -11.24 35.10 6.69
CA VAL A 85 -12.00 36.10 5.92
C VAL A 85 -13.20 36.50 6.78
N LYS A 86 -12.97 37.50 7.65
CA LYS A 86 -14.05 38.43 7.99
C LYS A 86 -14.07 39.47 6.87
N ARG A 87 -15.12 39.47 6.06
CA ARG A 87 -15.93 40.64 5.72
C ARG A 87 -17.24 40.16 5.11
#